data_AF-A0A1Z5K9N5-F1
#
_entry.id   AF-A0A1Z5K9N5-F1
#
_cell.length_a   1.000
_cell.length_b   1.000
_cell.length_c   1.000
_cell.angle_alpha   90.00
_cell.angle_beta   90.00
_cell.angle_gamma   90.00
#
_symmetry.space_group_name_H-M   'P 1'
#
loop_
_entity.id
_entity.type
_entity.pdbx_description
1 polymer ?
#
loop_
_entity_poly.entity_id
_entity_poly.type
_entity_poly.pdbx_seq_one_letter_code
_entity_poly.pdbx_strand_id
1 'polypeptide(L)'
;MRQSNSLTCSADWSMQVDNYNFACIASFSFTAIATSFYICCLKSRLDGAPQLAAQFFTVIGTFKFILVLTIFAVFLPQCADGCICGSPPLRLYPFFAFLIAVRWLLRARQLYALANRVASENEDKDGPIFDRVSTVEMA
;
A
#
# COMPACT_ATOMS: atom_id res chain seq x y z
N MET A 1 -41.56 -17.53 -20.81
CA MET A 1 -40.98 -16.72 -19.71
C MET A 1 -39.45 -16.93 -19.55
N ARG A 2 -38.67 -17.05 -20.64
CA ARG A 2 -37.20 -17.21 -20.57
C ARG A 2 -36.41 -15.93 -20.94
N GLN A 3 -37.01 -15.00 -21.68
CA GLN A 3 -36.34 -13.78 -22.15
C GLN A 3 -36.23 -12.67 -21.09
N SER A 4 -37.19 -12.57 -20.16
CA SER A 4 -37.16 -11.56 -19.10
C SER A 4 -35.98 -11.77 -18.14
N ASN A 5 -35.67 -13.04 -17.84
CA ASN A 5 -34.58 -13.39 -16.92
C ASN A 5 -33.19 -13.18 -17.55
N SER A 6 -33.04 -13.34 -18.88
CA SER A 6 -31.75 -13.13 -19.54
C SER A 6 -31.35 -11.65 -19.61
N LEU A 7 -32.33 -10.75 -19.79
CA LEU A 7 -32.09 -9.30 -19.85
C LEU A 7 -31.70 -8.74 -18.48
N THR A 8 -32.39 -9.15 -17.42
CA THR A 8 -32.03 -8.76 -16.04
C THR A 8 -30.68 -9.34 -15.61
N CYS A 9 -30.41 -10.62 -15.90
CA CYS A 9 -29.08 -11.23 -15.69
C CYS A 9 -27.95 -10.40 -16.32
N SER A 10 -28.13 -9.96 -17.58
CA SER A 10 -27.09 -9.22 -18.31
C SER A 10 -26.85 -7.82 -17.75
N ALA A 11 -27.91 -7.12 -17.32
CA ALA A 11 -27.84 -5.75 -16.82
C ALA A 11 -27.21 -5.69 -15.42
N ASP A 12 -27.58 -6.61 -14.52
CA ASP A 12 -27.00 -6.69 -13.17
C ASP A 12 -25.53 -7.07 -13.22
N TRP A 13 -25.18 -8.01 -14.10
CA TRP A 13 -23.78 -8.39 -14.32
C TRP A 13 -22.95 -7.22 -14.89
N SER A 14 -23.45 -6.52 -15.91
CA SER A 14 -22.71 -5.39 -16.50
C SER A 14 -22.47 -4.29 -15.47
N MET A 15 -23.49 -3.95 -14.66
CA MET A 15 -23.35 -2.94 -13.61
C MET A 15 -22.31 -3.32 -12.55
N GLN A 16 -22.30 -4.59 -12.11
CA GLN A 16 -21.27 -5.08 -11.18
C GLN A 16 -19.86 -5.02 -11.79
N VAL A 17 -19.71 -5.40 -13.06
CA VAL A 17 -18.43 -5.33 -13.77
C VAL A 17 -17.96 -3.89 -13.93
N ASP A 18 -18.85 -2.95 -14.19
CA ASP A 18 -18.50 -1.53 -14.31
C ASP A 18 -18.04 -0.94 -12.97
N ASN A 19 -18.75 -1.25 -11.87
CA ASN A 19 -18.33 -0.84 -10.53
C ASN A 19 -16.97 -1.46 -10.14
N TYR A 20 -16.76 -2.73 -10.47
CA TYR A 20 -15.48 -3.41 -10.28
C TYR A 20 -14.35 -2.73 -11.05
N ASN A 21 -14.58 -2.44 -12.33
CA ASN A 21 -13.59 -1.79 -13.18
C ASN A 21 -13.27 -0.38 -12.68
N PHE A 22 -14.28 0.39 -12.29
CA PHE A 22 -14.10 1.71 -11.69
C PHE A 22 -13.25 1.64 -10.42
N ALA A 23 -13.54 0.70 -9.52
CA ALA A 23 -12.75 0.51 -8.30
C ALA A 23 -11.30 0.12 -8.61
N CYS A 24 -11.07 -0.73 -9.60
CA CYS A 24 -9.73 -1.11 -10.06
C CYS A 24 -8.96 0.09 -10.65
N ILE A 25 -9.62 0.91 -11.48
CA ILE A 25 -9.03 2.11 -12.08
C ILE A 25 -8.71 3.15 -11.00
N ALA A 26 -9.63 3.41 -10.07
CA ALA A 26 -9.41 4.33 -8.95
C ALA A 26 -8.23 3.88 -8.09
N SER A 27 -8.14 2.58 -7.81
CA SER A 27 -7.00 1.96 -7.14
C SER A 27 -5.70 2.20 -7.90
N PHE A 28 -5.70 2.03 -9.21
CA PHE A 28 -4.51 2.23 -10.04
C PHE A 28 -4.06 3.70 -10.02
N SER A 29 -4.99 4.63 -10.19
CA SER A 29 -4.74 6.06 -10.11
C SER A 29 -4.17 6.47 -8.76
N PHE A 30 -4.70 5.91 -7.65
CA PHE A 30 -4.11 6.12 -6.32
C PHE A 30 -2.64 5.68 -6.27
N THR A 31 -2.30 4.51 -6.83
CA THR A 31 -0.91 4.05 -6.88
C THR A 31 -0.03 4.97 -7.71
N ALA A 32 -0.51 5.42 -8.87
CA ALA A 32 0.22 6.33 -9.73
C ALA A 32 0.47 7.67 -9.02
N ILE A 33 -0.55 8.27 -8.42
CA ILE A 33 -0.46 9.55 -7.70
C ILE A 33 0.48 9.42 -6.50
N ALA A 34 0.33 8.38 -5.67
CA ALA A 34 1.18 8.14 -4.51
C ALA A 34 2.65 7.97 -4.90
N THR A 35 2.92 7.23 -5.97
CA THR A 35 4.28 6.99 -6.48
C THR A 35 4.88 8.27 -7.06
N SER A 36 4.11 9.03 -7.86
CA SER A 36 4.55 10.31 -8.41
C SER A 36 4.83 11.34 -7.32
N PHE A 37 3.98 11.43 -6.30
CA PHE A 37 4.19 12.32 -5.16
C PHE A 37 5.44 11.94 -4.36
N TYR A 38 5.68 10.64 -4.16
CA TYR A 38 6.91 10.15 -3.55
C TYR A 38 8.14 10.56 -4.36
N ILE A 39 8.18 10.24 -5.66
CA ILE A 39 9.36 10.48 -6.50
C ILE A 39 9.62 11.98 -6.67
N CYS A 40 8.60 12.77 -6.96
CA CYS A 40 8.77 14.18 -7.33
C CYS A 40 8.94 15.11 -6.11
N CYS A 41 8.24 14.85 -5.01
CA CYS A 41 8.12 15.82 -3.92
C CYS A 41 8.80 15.38 -2.64
N LEU A 42 8.78 14.09 -2.34
CA LEU A 42 9.16 13.59 -1.02
C LEU A 42 10.50 12.83 -1.00
N LYS A 43 10.98 12.34 -2.14
CA LYS A 43 12.19 11.51 -2.19
C LYS A 43 13.38 12.18 -1.53
N SER A 44 13.69 13.43 -1.89
CA SER A 44 14.83 14.17 -1.32
C SER A 44 14.70 14.40 0.19
N ARG A 45 13.48 14.60 0.71
CA ARG A 45 13.23 14.80 2.14
C ARG A 45 13.25 13.49 2.93
N LEU A 46 12.72 12.42 2.35
CA LEU A 46 12.59 11.12 3.01
C LEU A 46 13.89 10.31 3.00
N ASP A 47 14.77 10.52 2.02
CA ASP A 47 16.06 9.83 1.95
C ASP A 47 16.97 10.18 3.15
N GLY A 48 16.82 11.37 3.75
CA GLY A 48 17.56 11.80 4.96
C GLY A 48 16.86 11.50 6.29
N ALA A 49 15.61 11.01 6.26
CA ALA A 49 14.78 10.80 7.45
C ALA A 49 14.09 9.42 7.38
N PRO A 50 14.81 8.33 7.69
CA PRO A 50 14.31 6.96 7.49
C PRO A 50 13.03 6.66 8.29
N GLN A 51 12.87 7.27 9.47
CA GLN A 51 11.66 7.12 10.28
C GLN A 51 10.42 7.72 9.61
N LEU A 52 10.56 8.92 9.02
CA LEU A 52 9.47 9.59 8.31
C LEU A 52 9.12 8.83 7.02
N ALA A 53 10.14 8.31 6.32
CA ALA A 53 9.97 7.45 5.16
C ALA A 53 9.20 6.17 5.52
N ALA A 54 9.54 5.53 6.64
CA ALA A 54 8.86 4.34 7.11
C ALA A 54 7.37 4.59 7.40
N GLN A 55 7.05 5.69 8.08
CA GLN A 55 5.66 6.10 8.35
C GLN A 55 4.87 6.33 7.06
N PHE A 56 5.46 7.04 6.09
CA PHE A 56 4.84 7.29 4.78
C PHE A 56 4.47 5.99 4.07
N PHE A 57 5.42 5.06 3.93
CA PHE A 57 5.16 3.77 3.27
C PHE A 57 4.18 2.88 4.06
N THR A 58 4.14 3.00 5.39
CA THR A 58 3.17 2.29 6.23
C THR A 58 1.75 2.78 5.97
N VAL A 59 1.53 4.09 6.00
CA VAL A 59 0.20 4.70 5.79
C VAL A 59 -0.31 4.36 4.39
N ILE A 60 0.50 4.61 3.37
CA ILE A 60 0.09 4.36 1.97
C ILE A 60 -0.08 2.85 1.71
N GLY A 61 0.84 2.02 2.21
CA GLY A 61 0.74 0.57 2.12
C GLY A 61 -0.53 0.03 2.76
N THR A 62 -0.89 0.51 3.96
CA THR A 62 -2.09 0.10 4.69
C THR A 62 -3.36 0.52 3.98
N PHE A 63 -3.43 1.78 3.53
CA PHE A 63 -4.58 2.28 2.78
C PHE A 63 -4.79 1.48 1.50
N LYS A 64 -3.71 1.23 0.75
CA LYS A 64 -3.76 0.40 -0.46
C LYS A 64 -4.22 -1.02 -0.16
N PHE A 65 -3.74 -1.61 0.93
CA PHE A 65 -4.11 -2.95 1.36
C PHE A 65 -5.62 -3.05 1.67
N ILE A 66 -6.14 -2.11 2.45
CA ILE A 66 -7.58 -2.01 2.76
C ILE A 66 -8.38 -1.85 1.47
N LEU A 67 -7.97 -0.96 0.58
CA LEU A 67 -8.66 -0.73 -0.68
C LEU A 67 -8.71 -2.00 -1.54
N VAL A 68 -7.62 -2.77 -1.59
CA VAL A 68 -7.60 -4.07 -2.30
C VAL A 68 -8.53 -5.08 -1.65
N LEU A 69 -8.57 -5.17 -0.30
CA LEU A 69 -9.53 -6.02 0.39
C LEU A 69 -10.97 -5.62 0.08
N THR A 70 -11.26 -4.33 0.01
CA THR A 70 -12.60 -3.83 -0.38
C THR A 70 -12.94 -4.24 -1.82
N ILE A 71 -11.98 -4.20 -2.75
CA ILE A 71 -12.22 -4.66 -4.13
C ILE A 71 -12.57 -6.15 -4.14
N PHE A 72 -11.87 -6.98 -3.38
CA PHE A 72 -12.17 -8.41 -3.29
C PHE A 72 -13.50 -8.71 -2.60
N ALA A 73 -13.80 -8.02 -1.50
CA ALA A 73 -14.94 -8.33 -0.65
C ALA A 73 -16.26 -7.74 -1.17
N VAL A 74 -16.21 -6.55 -1.75
CA VAL A 74 -17.42 -5.77 -2.09
C VAL A 74 -17.63 -5.67 -3.60
N PHE A 75 -16.56 -5.46 -4.37
CA PHE A 75 -16.68 -5.14 -5.78
C PHE A 75 -16.46 -6.34 -6.71
N LEU A 76 -16.03 -7.50 -6.21
CA LEU A 76 -15.81 -8.67 -7.05
C LEU A 76 -17.17 -9.13 -7.64
N PRO A 77 -17.35 -9.07 -8.96
CA PRO A 77 -18.66 -9.33 -9.56
C PRO A 77 -19.03 -10.79 -9.38
N GLN A 78 -20.27 -11.04 -8.95
CA GLN A 78 -20.81 -12.37 -8.73
C GLN A 78 -21.84 -12.68 -9.81
N CYS A 79 -21.68 -13.83 -10.47
CA CYS A 79 -22.65 -14.29 -11.45
C CYS A 79 -23.84 -14.90 -10.70
N ALA A 80 -25.05 -14.39 -10.96
CA ALA A 80 -26.25 -14.93 -10.34
C ALA A 80 -26.56 -16.35 -10.85
N ASP A 81 -27.18 -17.16 -9.99
CA ASP A 81 -27.51 -18.55 -10.30
C ASP A 81 -28.39 -18.67 -11.54
N GLY A 82 -27.99 -19.54 -12.47
CA GLY A 82 -28.71 -19.76 -13.74
C GLY A 82 -28.40 -18.75 -14.85
N CYS A 83 -27.53 -17.77 -14.60
CA CYS A 83 -27.00 -16.88 -15.64
C CYS A 83 -25.67 -17.43 -16.21
N ILE A 84 -25.36 -17.10 -17.47
CA ILE A 84 -24.04 -17.35 -18.09
C ILE A 84 -23.30 -16.02 -18.12
N CYS A 85 -22.28 -15.86 -17.29
CA CYS A 85 -21.48 -14.65 -17.22
C CYS A 85 -20.08 -14.86 -17.83
N GLY A 86 -19.54 -13.81 -18.45
CA GLY A 86 -18.15 -13.78 -18.91
C GLY A 86 -17.16 -13.57 -17.77
N SER A 87 -15.86 -13.51 -18.10
CA SER A 87 -14.85 -13.08 -17.13
C SER A 87 -14.69 -11.55 -17.16
N PRO A 88 -14.59 -10.87 -16.01
CA PRO A 88 -14.33 -9.43 -15.99
C PRO A 88 -12.93 -9.12 -16.53
N PRO A 89 -12.75 -8.02 -17.26
CA PRO A 89 -11.49 -7.70 -17.95
C PRO A 89 -10.32 -7.48 -16.98
N LEU A 90 -10.57 -6.92 -15.80
CA LEU A 90 -9.55 -6.63 -14.78
C LEU A 90 -9.46 -7.70 -13.69
N ARG A 91 -9.85 -8.96 -13.96
CA ARG A 91 -9.90 -10.04 -12.95
C ARG A 91 -8.61 -10.23 -12.16
N LEU A 92 -7.45 -10.05 -12.80
CA LEU A 92 -6.15 -10.26 -12.17
C LEU A 92 -5.61 -9.02 -11.43
N TYR A 93 -6.19 -7.84 -11.68
CA TYR A 93 -5.71 -6.58 -11.12
C TYR A 93 -5.61 -6.57 -9.58
N PRO A 94 -6.61 -7.04 -8.82
CA PRO A 94 -6.55 -7.00 -7.36
C PRO A 94 -5.38 -7.79 -6.79
N PHE A 95 -4.95 -8.87 -7.44
CA PHE A 95 -3.76 -9.64 -7.04
C PHE A 95 -2.48 -8.83 -7.23
N PHE A 96 -2.31 -8.14 -8.36
CA PHE A 96 -1.16 -7.25 -8.57
C PHE A 96 -1.17 -6.07 -7.59
N ALA A 97 -2.35 -5.49 -7.35
CA ALA A 97 -2.51 -4.40 -6.39
C ALA A 97 -2.19 -4.86 -4.94
N PHE A 98 -2.53 -6.10 -4.58
CA PHE A 98 -2.16 -6.72 -3.32
C PHE A 98 -0.63 -6.83 -3.18
N LEU A 99 0.06 -7.33 -4.20
CA LEU A 99 1.52 -7.44 -4.20
C LEU A 99 2.20 -6.07 -4.03
N ILE A 100 1.65 -5.02 -4.66
CA ILE A 100 2.14 -3.64 -4.48
C ILE A 100 1.96 -3.17 -3.03
N ALA A 101 0.79 -3.40 -2.44
CA ALA A 101 0.52 -3.04 -1.04
C ALA A 101 1.50 -3.74 -0.08
N VAL A 102 1.69 -5.05 -0.25
CA VAL A 102 2.64 -5.85 0.55
C VAL A 102 4.07 -5.33 0.36
N ARG A 103 4.48 -5.02 -0.86
CA ARG A 103 5.82 -4.47 -1.14
C ARG A 103 6.04 -3.14 -0.40
N TRP A 104 5.07 -2.25 -0.37
CA TRP A 104 5.17 -0.99 0.37
C TRP A 104 5.28 -1.21 1.88
N LEU A 105 4.50 -2.14 2.43
CA LEU A 105 4.59 -2.49 3.86
C LEU A 105 5.94 -3.13 4.22
N LEU A 106 6.46 -4.01 3.36
CA LEU A 106 7.80 -4.59 3.55
C LEU A 106 8.89 -3.51 3.50
N ARG A 107 8.77 -2.56 2.57
CA ARG A 107 9.71 -1.42 2.48
C ARG A 107 9.65 -0.56 3.76
N ALA A 108 8.46 -0.33 4.30
CA ALA A 108 8.32 0.39 5.57
C ALA A 108 9.03 -0.33 6.72
N ARG A 109 8.88 -1.66 6.83
CA ARG A 109 9.58 -2.45 7.86
C ARG A 109 11.10 -2.35 7.75
N GLN A 110 11.63 -2.40 6.54
CA GLN A 110 13.07 -2.22 6.30
C GLN A 110 13.55 -0.84 6.76
N LEU A 111 12.75 0.21 6.50
CA LEU A 111 13.08 1.57 6.89
C LEU A 111 12.99 1.80 8.40
N TYR A 112 12.03 1.18 9.09
CA TYR A 112 12.00 1.17 10.56
C TYR A 112 13.23 0.49 11.16
N ALA A 113 13.63 -0.66 10.62
CA ALA A 113 14.84 -1.35 11.07
C ALA A 113 16.10 -0.50 10.85
N LEU A 114 16.17 0.23 9.73
CA LEU A 114 17.26 1.16 9.47
C LEU A 114 17.26 2.35 10.44
N ALA A 115 16.09 2.96 10.68
CA ALA A 115 15.95 4.08 11.61
C ALA A 115 16.40 3.70 13.03
N ASN A 116 16.02 2.51 13.50
CA ASN A 116 16.42 2.03 14.83
C ASN A 116 17.93 1.81 14.94
N ARG A 117 18.59 1.30 13.88
CA ARG A 117 20.05 1.13 13.87
C ARG A 117 20.79 2.46 13.93
N VAL A 118 20.34 3.44 13.14
CA VAL A 118 20.93 4.79 13.13
C VAL A 118 20.73 5.47 14.49
N ALA A 119 19.58 5.27 15.14
CA ALA A 119 19.34 5.78 16.48
C ALA A 119 20.31 5.17 17.51
N SER A 120 20.49 3.84 17.52
CA SER A 120 21.42 3.18 18.45
C SER A 120 22.89 3.55 18.25
N GLU A 121 23.32 3.77 16.99
CA GLU A 121 24.70 4.20 16.70
C GLU A 121 24.99 5.63 17.19
N ASN A 122 23.97 6.49 17.24
CA ASN A 122 24.13 7.84 17.75
C ASN A 122 24.19 7.87 19.28
N GLU A 123 23.41 7.02 19.96
CA GLU A 123 23.48 6.88 21.42
C GLU A 123 24.86 6.41 21.91
N ASP A 124 25.53 5.53 21.16
CA ASP A 124 26.87 5.02 21.51
C ASP A 124 27.98 6.10 21.32
N LYS A 125 27.76 7.06 20.42
CA LYS A 125 28.68 8.19 20.20
C LYS A 125 28.52 9.31 21.24
N ASP A 126 27.32 9.45 21.80
CA ASP A 126 26.98 10.44 22.83
C ASP A 126 27.06 9.87 24.26
N GLY A 127 27.80 8.76 24.44
CA GLY A 127 28.09 8.15 25.74
C GLY A 127 28.55 9.18 26.79
N PRO A 128 28.31 8.93 28.09
CA PRO A 128 28.37 9.95 29.13
C PRO A 128 29.71 10.69 29.13
N ILE A 129 29.66 12.02 29.00
CA ILE A 129 30.79 12.96 29.10
C ILE A 129 31.61 12.75 30.39
N PHE A 130 31.03 12.07 31.39
CA PHE A 130 31.64 11.77 32.68
C PHE A 130 32.92 10.93 32.64
N ASP A 131 33.16 10.13 31.59
CA ASP A 131 34.42 9.35 31.49
C ASP A 131 35.59 10.12 30.88
N ARG A 132 35.38 11.27 30.22
CA ARG A 132 36.49 12.05 29.63
C ARG A 132 37.16 13.05 30.57
N VAL A 133 36.51 13.38 31.69
CA VAL A 133 37.05 14.37 32.66
C VAL A 133 37.90 13.70 33.74
N SER A 134 37.71 12.40 34.00
CA SER A 134 38.45 11.67 35.05
C SER A 134 39.92 11.37 34.72
N THR A 135 40.36 11.48 33.48
CA THR A 135 41.74 11.10 33.07
C THR A 135 42.70 12.27 32.95
N VAL A 136 42.28 13.50 33.23
CA VAL A 136 43.13 14.71 33.09
C VAL A 136 43.63 15.27 34.43
N GLU A 137 43.14 14.80 35.58
CA GLU A 137 43.57 15.27 36.91
C GLU A 137 44.57 14.35 37.65
N MET A 138 45.22 13.41 36.96
CA MET A 138 46.27 12.58 37.59
C MET A 138 47.54 12.42 36.72
N ALA A 139 48.02 13.52 36.15
CA ALA A 139 49.37 13.60 35.57
C ALA A 139 50.09 14.87 36.03
#